data_AF-A0A937HF91-F1
#
_entry.id   AF-A0A937HF91-F1
#
_cell.length_a   1.000
_cell.length_b   1.000
_cell.length_c   1.000
_cell.angle_alpha   90.00
_cell.angle_beta   90.00
_cell.angle_gamma   90.00
#
_symmetry.space_group_name_H-M   'P 1'
#
loop_
_entity.id
_entity.type
_entity.pdbx_description
1 polymer ?
#
loop_
_entity_poly.entity_id
_entity_poly.type
_entity_poly.pdbx_seq_one_letter_code
_entity_poly.pdbx_strand_id
1 'polypeptide(L)'
;QRKEFVKWFTEYMVTNYAQIFAGYKEQDVKVEAAKKVTDAKVVSINVKIIDPERPPINIQFKVRKTKKKQWRVYDLVAENISVLVSKQAEINQLIRKEKGNLDSVISLLKEKSKMPINLKKR
;
A
#
# COMPACT_ATOMS: atom_id res chain seq x y z
N GLN A 1 -18.27 -10.79 -9.19
CA GLN A 1 -17.12 -10.18 -9.89
C GLN A 1 -16.57 -8.89 -9.25
N ARG A 2 -17.07 -7.66 -9.47
CA ARG A 2 -16.41 -6.44 -8.91
C ARG A 2 -16.22 -6.45 -7.39
N LYS A 3 -17.26 -6.82 -6.63
CA LYS A 3 -17.19 -6.91 -5.15
C LYS A 3 -16.18 -7.96 -4.69
N GLU A 4 -16.14 -9.10 -5.37
CA GLU A 4 -15.21 -10.20 -5.05
C GLU A 4 -13.78 -9.85 -5.41
N PHE A 5 -13.56 -9.20 -6.55
CA PHE A 5 -12.26 -8.65 -6.92
C PHE A 5 -11.76 -7.69 -5.84
N VAL A 6 -12.59 -6.73 -5.41
CA VAL A 6 -12.21 -5.80 -4.34
C VAL A 6 -11.88 -6.55 -3.06
N LYS A 7 -12.69 -7.54 -2.65
CA LYS A 7 -12.43 -8.37 -1.47
C LYS A 7 -11.06 -9.04 -1.55
N TRP A 8 -10.82 -9.86 -2.58
CA TRP A 8 -9.59 -10.64 -2.67
C TRP A 8 -8.37 -9.79 -2.99
N PHE A 9 -8.53 -8.68 -3.70
CA PHE A 9 -7.47 -7.68 -3.85
C PHE A 9 -7.12 -7.04 -2.50
N THR A 10 -8.10 -6.69 -1.66
CA THR A 10 -7.86 -6.18 -0.31
C THR A 10 -7.09 -7.20 0.53
N GLU A 11 -7.52 -8.46 0.55
CA GLU A 11 -6.81 -9.53 1.28
C GLU A 11 -5.37 -9.72 0.76
N TYR A 12 -5.17 -9.75 -0.56
CA TYR A 12 -3.85 -9.82 -1.17
C TYR A 12 -2.95 -8.64 -0.76
N MET A 13 -3.50 -7.43 -0.70
CA MET A 13 -2.77 -6.25 -0.24
C MET A 13 -2.39 -6.37 1.24
N VAL A 14 -3.32 -6.81 2.10
CA VAL A 14 -3.05 -7.04 3.53
C VAL A 14 -1.88 -8.00 3.71
N THR A 15 -1.88 -9.15 3.02
CA THR A 15 -0.79 -10.14 3.10
C THR A 15 0.56 -9.56 2.68
N ASN A 16 0.62 -8.81 1.58
CA ASN A 16 1.86 -8.19 1.14
C ASN A 16 2.39 -7.14 2.12
N TYR A 17 1.51 -6.29 2.65
CA TYR A 17 1.94 -5.29 3.63
C TYR A 17 2.34 -5.92 4.96
N ALA A 18 1.62 -6.95 5.41
CA ALA A 18 1.98 -7.70 6.61
C ALA A 18 3.40 -8.29 6.50
N GLN A 19 3.79 -8.77 5.32
CA GLN A 19 5.14 -9.25 5.05
C GLN A 19 6.21 -8.16 5.16
N ILE A 20 5.89 -6.91 4.78
CA ILE A 20 6.79 -5.75 4.96
C ILE A 20 6.91 -5.43 6.45
N PHE A 21 5.78 -5.37 7.16
CA PHE A 21 5.75 -5.09 8.60
C PHE A 21 6.41 -6.19 9.45
N ALA A 22 6.47 -7.44 8.97
CA ALA A 22 7.23 -8.50 9.61
C ALA A 22 8.73 -8.21 9.73
N GLY A 23 9.25 -7.28 8.91
CA GLY A 23 10.63 -6.79 9.00
C GLY A 23 10.83 -5.62 9.96
N TYR A 24 9.78 -5.16 10.64
CA TYR A 24 9.87 -4.07 11.60
C TYR A 24 10.68 -4.50 12.84
N LYS A 25 11.73 -3.74 13.13
CA LYS A 25 12.68 -3.95 14.23
C LYS A 25 12.80 -2.66 15.05
N GLU A 26 11.68 -2.05 15.38
CA GLU A 26 11.66 -0.84 16.23
C GLU A 26 12.33 0.37 15.57
N GLN A 27 12.23 0.48 14.23
CA GLN A 27 12.69 1.67 13.52
C GLN A 27 11.97 2.92 14.02
N ASP A 28 12.72 4.02 14.18
CA ASP A 28 12.16 5.32 14.56
C ASP A 28 11.36 5.93 13.41
N VAL A 29 10.18 6.49 13.71
CA VAL A 29 9.24 7.01 12.72
C VAL A 29 9.06 8.50 12.95
N LYS A 30 9.66 9.32 12.08
CA LYS A 30 9.52 10.78 12.12
C LYS A 30 8.48 11.24 11.12
N VAL A 31 7.34 11.71 11.61
CA VAL A 31 6.29 12.35 10.82
C VAL A 31 6.61 13.84 10.70
N GLU A 32 6.38 14.43 9.52
CA GLU A 32 6.55 15.88 9.36
C GLU A 32 5.60 16.68 10.27
N ALA A 33 6.01 17.91 10.60
CA ALA A 33 5.20 18.80 11.42
C ALA A 33 3.83 19.08 10.80
N ALA A 34 2.81 19.17 11.65
CA ALA A 34 1.45 19.50 11.22
C ALA A 34 1.42 20.88 10.55
N LYS A 35 0.72 20.97 9.42
CA LYS A 35 0.53 22.21 8.66
C LYS A 35 -0.96 22.53 8.60
N LYS A 36 -1.31 23.82 8.63
CA LYS A 36 -2.70 24.24 8.47
C LYS A 36 -3.16 23.94 7.04
N VAL A 37 -4.25 23.20 6.91
CA VAL A 37 -4.87 22.86 5.62
C VAL A 37 -6.21 23.57 5.53
N THR A 38 -6.30 24.66 4.75
CA THR A 38 -7.54 25.42 4.61
C THR A 38 -8.41 24.89 3.48
N ASP A 39 -7.87 24.84 2.25
CA ASP A 39 -8.68 24.58 1.03
C ASP A 39 -8.19 23.39 0.20
N ALA A 40 -7.19 22.66 0.69
CA ALA A 40 -6.68 21.51 -0.03
C ALA A 40 -7.65 20.32 0.04
N LYS A 41 -7.91 19.69 -1.11
CA LYS A 41 -8.62 18.41 -1.20
C LYS A 41 -7.67 17.21 -1.14
N VAL A 42 -6.38 17.44 -1.41
CA VAL A 42 -5.30 16.47 -1.38
C VAL A 42 -4.11 17.09 -0.67
N VAL A 43 -3.48 16.33 0.22
CA VAL A 43 -2.26 16.71 0.93
C VAL A 43 -1.28 15.55 0.93
N SER A 44 0.00 15.87 0.95
CA SER A 44 1.07 14.90 1.16
C SER A 44 1.57 15.02 2.59
N ILE A 45 1.76 13.89 3.26
CA ILE A 45 2.36 13.81 4.60
C ILE A 45 3.67 13.04 4.48
N ASN A 46 4.78 13.72 4.71
CA ASN A 46 6.10 13.09 4.69
C ASN A 46 6.38 12.37 6.02
N VAL A 47 6.89 11.15 5.92
CA VAL A 47 7.27 10.27 7.01
C VAL A 47 8.64 9.70 6.70
N LYS A 48 9.55 9.74 7.68
CA LYS A 48 10.89 9.15 7.57
C LYS A 48 10.98 7.98 8.53
N ILE A 49 11.31 6.80 8.00
CA ILE A 49 11.64 5.63 8.80
C ILE A 49 13.15 5.61 8.97
N ILE A 50 13.63 5.58 10.21
CA ILE A 50 15.05 5.62 10.57
C ILE A 50 15.42 4.28 11.19
N ASP A 51 16.38 3.62 10.58
CA ASP A 51 16.93 2.34 11.03
C ASP A 51 18.40 2.56 11.42
N PRO A 52 18.91 2.00 12.53
CA PRO A 52 20.30 2.19 12.93
C PRO A 52 21.30 1.49 11.98
N GLU A 53 20.87 0.44 11.26
CA GLU A 53 21.73 -0.36 10.39
C GLU A 53 21.60 0.02 8.91
N ARG A 54 20.58 0.80 8.53
CA ARG A 54 20.23 1.08 7.12
C ARG A 54 19.96 2.56 6.87
N PRO A 55 20.16 3.05 5.64
CA PRO A 55 19.77 4.41 5.28
C PRO A 55 18.29 4.70 5.59
N PRO A 56 17.95 5.92 6.04
CA PRO A 56 16.58 6.31 6.29
C PRO A 56 15.72 6.18 5.04
N ILE A 57 14.50 5.69 5.20
CA ILE A 57 13.54 5.52 4.11
C ILE A 57 12.57 6.69 4.14
N ASN A 58 12.41 7.35 2.99
CA ASN A 58 11.44 8.44 2.84
C ASN A 58 10.12 7.91 2.27
N ILE A 59 9.06 8.11 3.03
CA ILE A 59 7.69 7.76 2.68
C ILE A 59 6.86 9.04 2.60
N GLN A 60 6.05 9.16 1.55
CA GLN A 60 5.05 10.20 1.43
C GLN A 60 3.66 9.58 1.31
N PHE A 61 2.82 9.83 2.31
CA PHE A 61 1.42 9.46 2.28
C PHE A 61 0.62 10.52 1.52
N LYS A 62 -0.04 10.13 0.43
CA LYS A 62 -0.99 11.00 -0.25
C LYS A 62 -2.37 10.80 0.34
N VAL A 63 -2.92 11.86 0.89
CA VAL A 63 -4.16 11.87 1.66
C VAL A 63 -5.18 12.74 0.93
N ARG A 64 -6.41 12.26 0.82
CA ARG A 64 -7.50 13.02 0.20
C ARG A 64 -8.66 13.21 1.17
N LYS A 65 -9.30 14.38 1.09
CA LYS A 65 -10.54 14.68 1.79
C LYS A 65 -11.70 14.06 1.04
N THR A 66 -12.44 13.18 1.71
CA THR A 66 -13.61 12.51 1.15
C THR A 66 -14.84 13.44 1.14
N LYS A 67 -15.89 13.07 0.40
CA LYS A 67 -17.18 13.78 0.41
C LYS A 67 -17.79 13.91 1.81
N LYS A 68 -17.51 12.95 2.70
CA LYS A 68 -17.91 12.95 4.12
C LYS A 68 -16.99 13.80 5.01
N LYS A 69 -16.16 14.67 4.42
CA LYS A 69 -15.16 15.52 5.11
C LYS A 69 -14.10 14.77 5.93
N GLN A 70 -13.93 13.46 5.72
CA GLN A 70 -12.88 12.64 6.36
C GLN A 70 -11.63 12.57 5.50
N TRP A 71 -10.44 12.69 6.09
CA TRP A 71 -9.17 12.43 5.44
C TRP A 71 -8.90 10.93 5.33
N ARG A 72 -8.48 10.46 4.16
CA ARG A 72 -8.05 9.07 3.94
C ARG A 72 -6.83 9.01 3.05
N VAL A 73 -5.90 8.14 3.40
CA VAL A 73 -4.77 7.79 2.53
C VAL A 73 -5.32 7.09 1.29
N TYR A 74 -4.80 7.46 0.12
CA TYR A 74 -5.12 6.76 -1.13
C TYR A 74 -3.88 6.26 -1.88
N ASP A 75 -2.69 6.76 -1.53
CA ASP A 75 -1.43 6.31 -2.09
C ASP A 75 -0.30 6.48 -1.06
N LEU A 76 0.73 5.65 -1.21
CA LEU A 76 1.98 5.69 -0.47
C LEU A 76 3.08 5.77 -1.52
N VAL A 77 3.94 6.78 -1.43
CA VAL A 77 5.12 6.93 -2.28
C VAL A 77 6.35 6.65 -1.43
N ALA A 78 7.07 5.57 -1.72
CA ALA A 78 8.32 5.24 -1.05
C ALA A 78 9.46 5.41 -2.05
N GLU A 79 10.49 6.19 -1.70
CA GLU A 79 11.64 6.44 -2.60
C GLU A 79 11.21 6.88 -4.02
N ASN A 80 10.22 7.80 -4.08
CA ASN A 80 9.59 8.31 -5.31
C ASN A 80 8.77 7.29 -6.13
N ILE A 81 8.57 6.08 -5.62
CA ILE A 81 7.76 5.04 -6.27
C ILE A 81 6.38 4.98 -5.62
N SER A 82 5.34 5.28 -6.40
CA SER A 82 3.93 5.16 -5.98
C SER A 82 3.52 3.69 -5.90
N VAL A 83 3.04 3.27 -4.73
CA VAL A 83 2.53 1.92 -4.55
C VAL A 83 1.23 1.72 -5.32
N LEU A 84 0.36 2.74 -5.37
CA LEU A 84 -0.88 2.66 -6.16
C LEU A 84 -0.58 2.41 -7.63
N VAL A 85 0.33 3.18 -8.24
CA VAL A 85 0.68 3.05 -9.66
C VAL A 85 1.36 1.71 -9.93
N SER A 86 2.31 1.31 -9.10
CA SER A 86 3.00 0.02 -9.25
C SER A 86 2.02 -1.16 -9.17
N LYS A 87 1.06 -1.11 -8.24
CA LYS A 87 0.04 -2.16 -8.10
C LYS A 87 -0.97 -2.17 -9.25
N GLN A 88 -1.35 -1.01 -9.77
CA GLN A 88 -2.17 -0.93 -10.98
C GLN A 88 -1.46 -1.58 -12.18
N ALA A 89 -0.17 -1.32 -12.36
CA ALA A 89 0.63 -1.92 -13.42
C ALA A 89 0.70 -3.45 -13.30
N GLU A 90 1.00 -3.97 -12.09
CA GLU A 90 1.05 -5.40 -11.79
C GLU A 90 -0.29 -6.09 -12.10
N ILE A 91 -1.40 -5.53 -11.62
CA ILE A 91 -2.74 -6.10 -11.84
C ILE A 91 -3.15 -6.03 -13.31
N ASN A 92 -2.85 -4.93 -14.01
CA ASN A 92 -3.15 -4.82 -15.43
C ASN A 92 -2.36 -5.85 -16.25
N GLN A 93 -1.11 -6.12 -15.87
CA GLN A 93 -0.32 -7.19 -16.49
C GLN A 93 -0.94 -8.57 -16.22
N LEU A 94 -1.43 -8.81 -15.00
CA LEU A 94 -2.12 -10.05 -14.64
C LEU A 94 -3.39 -10.24 -15.48
N ILE A 95 -4.24 -9.21 -15.59
CA ILE A 95 -5.46 -9.26 -16.41
C ILE A 95 -5.13 -9.58 -17.87
N ARG A 96 -4.08 -8.96 -18.44
CA ARG A 96 -3.63 -9.27 -19.81
C ARG A 96 -3.15 -10.71 -19.95
N LYS A 97 -2.37 -11.21 -18.97
CA LYS A 97 -1.88 -12.60 -18.95
C LYS A 97 -3.03 -13.61 -18.91
N GLU A 98 -4.07 -13.31 -18.14
CA GLU A 98 -5.30 -14.10 -18.05
C GLU A 98 -6.26 -13.84 -19.22
N LYS A 99 -5.82 -13.18 -20.29
CA LYS A 99 -6.60 -12.87 -21.50
C LYS A 99 -7.92 -12.16 -21.21
N GLY A 100 -7.94 -11.32 -20.16
CA GLY A 100 -9.15 -10.61 -19.72
C GLY A 100 -10.10 -11.44 -18.86
N ASN A 101 -9.78 -12.70 -18.54
CA ASN A 101 -10.63 -13.53 -17.67
C ASN A 101 -10.51 -13.08 -16.21
N LEU A 102 -11.52 -12.33 -15.75
CA LEU A 102 -11.55 -11.77 -14.41
C LEU A 102 -11.72 -12.84 -13.31
N ASP A 103 -12.38 -13.96 -13.60
CA ASP A 103 -12.58 -15.04 -12.62
C ASP A 103 -11.25 -15.77 -12.33
N SER A 104 -10.42 -15.95 -13.36
CA SER A 104 -9.04 -16.44 -13.18
C SER A 104 -8.21 -15.48 -12.32
N VAL A 105 -8.27 -14.17 -12.61
CA VAL A 105 -7.57 -13.14 -11.81
C VAL A 105 -8.03 -13.16 -10.35
N ILE A 106 -9.33 -13.25 -10.10
CA ILE A 106 -9.88 -13.34 -8.74
C ILE A 106 -9.36 -14.59 -8.01
N SER A 107 -9.31 -15.73 -8.71
CA SER A 107 -8.81 -16.99 -8.16
C SER A 107 -7.34 -16.90 -7.78
N LEU A 108 -6.52 -16.27 -8.63
CA LEU A 108 -5.10 -16.03 -8.36
C LEU A 108 -4.89 -15.06 -7.19
N LEU A 109 -5.71 -14.00 -7.08
CA LEU A 109 -5.65 -13.08 -5.94
C LEU A 109 -5.99 -13.80 -4.62
N LYS A 110 -6.99 -14.67 -4.64
CA LYS A 110 -7.37 -15.51 -3.50
C LYS A 110 -6.28 -16.50 -3.10
N GLU A 111 -5.55 -17.05 -4.06
CA GLU A 111 -4.40 -17.91 -3.79
C GLU A 111 -3.26 -17.11 -3.14
N LYS A 112 -2.88 -15.98 -3.75
CA LYS A 112 -1.81 -15.11 -3.25
C LYS A 112 -2.13 -14.52 -1.87
N SER A 113 -3.39 -14.25 -1.56
CA SER A 113 -3.77 -13.73 -0.23
C SER A 113 -3.57 -14.74 0.89
N LYS A 114 -3.49 -16.04 0.58
CA LYS A 114 -3.27 -17.12 1.56
C LYS A 114 -1.78 -17.43 1.79
N MET A 115 -0.87 -16.72 1.14
CA MET A 115 0.56 -16.93 1.33
C MET A 115 0.92 -16.69 2.81
N PRO A 116 1.71 -17.59 3.43
CA PRO A 116 2.08 -17.44 4.82
C PRO A 116 2.94 -16.19 5.01
N ILE A 117 2.68 -15.44 6.07
CA ILE A 117 3.52 -14.31 6.47
C ILE A 117 4.81 -14.92 7.05
N ASN A 118 5.93 -14.71 6.35
CA ASN A 118 7.23 -15.13 6.83
C ASN A 118 7.74 -14.13 7.87
N LEU A 119 7.47 -14.42 9.14
CA LEU A 119 8.06 -13.72 10.26
C LEU A 119 9.53 -14.12 10.35
N LYS A 120 10.45 -13.19 10.05
CA LYS A 120 11.87 -13.43 10.32
C LYS A 120 12.02 -13.66 11.82
N LYS A 121 12.40 -14.89 12.22
CA LYS A 121 12.70 -15.22 13.62
C LYS A 121 13.76 -14.25 14.15
N ARG A 122 13.50 -13.73 15.35
CA ARG A 122 14.45 -12.92 16.13
C ARG A 122 15.64 -13.76 16.55
#